data_AF-E1C2V6-F1
#
_entry.id   AF-E1C2V6-F1
#
_cell.length_a   1.000
_cell.length_b   1.000
_cell.length_c   1.000
_cell.angle_alpha   90.00
_cell.angle_beta   90.00
_cell.angle_gamma   90.00
#
_symmetry.space_group_name_H-M   'P 1'
#
loop_
_entity.id
_entity.type
_entity.pdbx_description
1 polymer ?
#
loop_
_entity_poly.entity_id
_entity_poly.type
_entity_poly.pdbx_seq_one_letter_code
_entity_poly.pdbx_strand_id
1 'polypeptide(L)'
;MSGAAAACGPRPRGGGMRAYPALPVWVVEDHQDVLPFIYRAIGSKHLPASNISFVHLDSHPDLLIPVNMPADTVFDKEALFNELSIENWIMPAVYAGHISQVVWLHPPWAQQISEGKHNFFVGKDISTTTIRVTGTDHYFLSDGLYVPADQLENPKPLNLHVVLINPTEASNSQEENDKVASAKRLKLNTDDTANTAATSSSVAPGDHDNNFSSVKNKEVQHASALNRAKMLPECSASSSLRKNECPVREVAKDICQVLQNGDAFVLDIDLDFFSVKNPFKEMYTKTEYELLQELYNFKKPHSNATEEDLLDCVENRVHQLEDLEAAFADFCDNDDEETLQKWASYPGLKPLVQLVHSLKSRMESPDYEMVHQAGLTCDYVELPHHVSTKEEIEGLLQSIRVLLKDMPKPTLVTIARSSLDDYCPSEQVDVIQEKVLSLLGFIYGTLDVHLDYSSNSSSL
;
A
#
# COMPACT_ATOMS: atom_id res chain seq x y z
N MET A 1 39.68 16.63 47.54
CA MET A 1 38.71 15.52 47.64
C MET A 1 38.70 14.81 46.30
N SER A 2 38.77 13.48 46.27
CA SER A 2 38.84 12.69 45.04
C SER A 2 37.44 12.38 44.51
N GLY A 3 37.10 12.87 43.31
CA GLY A 3 35.95 12.38 42.55
C GLY A 3 36.32 11.08 41.85
N ALA A 4 35.65 9.98 42.20
CA ALA A 4 35.87 8.69 41.54
C ALA A 4 35.15 8.66 40.18
N ALA A 5 35.86 8.30 39.11
CA ALA A 5 35.24 8.04 37.82
C ALA A 5 34.45 6.73 37.88
N ALA A 6 33.15 6.79 37.60
CA ALA A 6 32.31 5.60 37.46
C ALA A 6 32.63 4.91 36.12
N ALA A 7 33.35 3.79 36.17
CA ALA A 7 33.60 2.98 34.99
C ALA A 7 32.31 2.28 34.55
N CYS A 8 31.81 2.59 33.35
CA CYS A 8 30.74 1.83 32.72
C CYS A 8 31.21 0.39 32.48
N GLY A 9 30.63 -0.57 33.23
CA GLY A 9 30.83 -1.98 32.98
C GLY A 9 30.30 -2.40 31.60
N PRO A 10 30.80 -3.51 31.02
CA PRO A 10 30.30 -4.01 29.75
C PRO A 10 28.79 -4.35 29.87
N ARG A 11 27.99 -3.87 28.91
CA ARG A 11 26.57 -4.22 28.80
C ARG A 11 26.42 -5.76 28.81
N PRO A 12 25.42 -6.32 29.52
CA PRO A 12 25.21 -7.76 29.52
C PRO A 12 24.94 -8.24 28.09
N ARG A 13 25.63 -9.32 27.67
CA ARG A 13 25.33 -9.97 26.39
C ARG A 13 23.89 -10.45 26.41
N GLY A 14 23.06 -9.91 25.52
CA GLY A 14 21.65 -10.28 25.43
C GLY A 14 21.48 -11.79 25.19
N GLY A 15 20.46 -12.38 25.80
CA GLY A 15 20.04 -13.74 25.44
C GLY A 15 19.65 -13.79 23.96
N GLY A 16 20.06 -14.86 23.27
CA GLY A 16 19.88 -14.98 21.82
C GLY A 16 18.42 -14.93 21.38
N MET A 17 18.21 -14.57 20.10
CA MET A 17 16.89 -14.59 19.46
C MET A 17 16.28 -15.99 19.48
N ARG A 18 14.95 -16.02 19.61
CA ARG A 18 14.15 -17.24 19.50
C ARG A 18 13.80 -17.51 18.04
N ALA A 19 13.66 -18.78 17.70
CA ALA A 19 13.15 -19.21 16.40
C ALA A 19 11.74 -19.80 16.57
N TYR A 20 10.87 -19.54 15.59
CA TYR A 20 9.58 -20.22 15.48
C TYR A 20 9.76 -21.66 14.96
N PRO A 21 8.88 -22.61 15.35
CA PRO A 21 8.95 -24.00 14.88
C PRO A 21 8.51 -24.17 13.40
N ALA A 22 7.63 -23.27 12.94
CA ALA A 22 7.19 -23.11 11.56
C ALA A 22 7.16 -21.60 11.25
N LEU A 23 7.09 -21.19 9.98
CA LEU A 23 7.04 -19.75 9.64
C LEU A 23 5.65 -19.19 9.97
N PRO A 24 5.49 -18.26 10.93
CA PRO A 24 4.20 -17.67 11.21
C PRO A 24 3.77 -16.74 10.07
N VAL A 25 2.51 -16.85 9.67
CA VAL A 25 1.85 -15.99 8.68
C VAL A 25 0.58 -15.43 9.33
N TRP A 26 0.50 -14.12 9.50
CA TRP A 26 -0.67 -13.43 10.05
C TRP A 26 -1.43 -12.78 8.90
N VAL A 27 -2.68 -13.17 8.70
CA VAL A 27 -3.57 -12.57 7.71
C VAL A 27 -4.60 -11.73 8.46
N VAL A 28 -4.59 -10.42 8.21
CA VAL A 28 -5.53 -9.43 8.75
C VAL A 28 -6.50 -8.97 7.67
N GLU A 29 -7.42 -8.08 8.02
CA GLU A 29 -8.23 -7.39 7.01
C GLU A 29 -7.56 -6.07 6.65
N ASP A 30 -7.70 -5.06 7.51
CA ASP A 30 -7.07 -3.74 7.41
C ASP A 30 -5.55 -3.81 7.67
N HIS A 31 -4.74 -3.06 6.93
CA HIS A 31 -3.28 -3.23 6.95
C HIS A 31 -2.63 -2.91 8.30
N GLN A 32 -3.07 -1.86 9.00
CA GLN A 32 -2.48 -1.46 10.28
C GLN A 32 -2.51 -2.55 11.38
N ASP A 33 -3.45 -3.50 11.28
CA ASP A 33 -3.59 -4.63 12.23
C ASP A 33 -2.40 -5.62 12.18
N VAL A 34 -1.50 -5.52 11.19
CA VAL A 34 -0.25 -6.29 11.18
C VAL A 34 0.72 -5.85 12.29
N LEU A 35 0.67 -4.58 12.69
CA LEU A 35 1.61 -3.97 13.63
C LEU A 35 1.60 -4.62 15.04
N PRO A 36 0.44 -4.92 15.66
CA PRO A 36 0.35 -5.76 16.86
C PRO A 36 1.20 -7.04 16.83
N PHE A 37 1.28 -7.72 15.69
CA PHE A 37 1.99 -8.99 15.55
C PHE A 37 3.49 -8.81 15.41
N ILE A 38 3.93 -7.76 14.70
CA ILE A 38 5.33 -7.33 14.65
C ILE A 38 5.82 -6.95 16.05
N TYR A 39 5.06 -6.12 16.78
CA TYR A 39 5.41 -5.70 18.15
C TYR A 39 5.45 -6.90 19.12
N ARG A 40 4.55 -7.87 18.96
CA ARG A 40 4.58 -9.14 19.72
C ARG A 40 5.81 -9.98 19.39
N ALA A 41 6.27 -10.02 18.13
CA ALA A 41 7.49 -10.73 17.74
C ALA A 41 8.76 -10.05 18.31
N ILE A 42 8.79 -8.72 18.40
CA ILE A 42 9.85 -7.96 19.08
C ILE A 42 9.84 -8.26 20.59
N GLY A 43 8.70 -8.06 21.27
CA GLY A 43 8.59 -8.27 22.72
C GLY A 43 8.86 -9.70 23.16
N SER A 44 8.54 -10.68 22.31
CA SER A 44 8.84 -12.11 22.54
C SER A 44 10.26 -12.53 22.14
N LYS A 45 11.07 -11.63 21.56
CA LYS A 45 12.47 -11.84 21.11
C LYS A 45 12.62 -12.82 19.95
N HIS A 46 11.66 -12.84 19.02
CA HIS A 46 11.83 -13.46 17.71
C HIS A 46 12.39 -12.44 16.70
N LEU A 47 11.95 -11.18 16.80
CA LEU A 47 12.59 -10.03 16.16
C LEU A 47 13.54 -9.30 17.15
N PRO A 48 14.58 -8.62 16.65
CA PRO A 48 15.40 -7.70 17.44
C PRO A 48 14.59 -6.45 17.84
N ALA A 49 15.11 -5.66 18.78
CA ALA A 49 14.45 -4.44 19.24
C ALA A 49 14.61 -3.23 18.30
N SER A 50 15.49 -3.33 17.31
CA SER A 50 15.88 -2.27 16.38
C SER A 50 16.53 -2.86 15.14
N ASN A 51 16.71 -2.05 14.11
CA ASN A 51 17.40 -2.42 12.87
C ASN A 51 16.75 -3.62 12.14
N ILE A 52 15.41 -3.66 12.16
CA ILE A 52 14.61 -4.57 11.35
C ILE A 52 14.55 -4.01 9.92
N SER A 53 14.75 -4.89 8.94
CA SER A 53 14.41 -4.60 7.55
C SER A 53 12.97 -5.02 7.25
N PHE A 54 12.23 -4.17 6.58
CA PHE A 54 10.86 -4.40 6.16
C PHE A 54 10.81 -4.58 4.64
N VAL A 55 10.22 -5.67 4.14
CA VAL A 55 9.96 -5.86 2.71
C VAL A 55 8.47 -5.92 2.52
N HIS A 56 7.92 -4.96 1.79
CA HIS A 56 6.49 -4.65 1.71
C HIS A 56 6.08 -4.70 0.24
N LEU A 57 5.17 -5.61 -0.11
CA LEU A 57 4.62 -5.82 -1.45
C LEU A 57 3.22 -5.22 -1.47
N ASP A 58 3.04 -4.12 -2.19
CA ASP A 58 1.84 -3.29 -2.07
C ASP A 58 1.66 -2.36 -3.29
N SER A 59 0.43 -1.95 -3.60
CA SER A 59 0.13 -0.84 -4.53
C SER A 59 0.31 0.56 -3.90
N HIS A 60 0.38 0.64 -2.58
CA HIS A 60 0.53 1.84 -1.76
C HIS A 60 1.85 1.80 -0.97
N PRO A 61 2.44 2.93 -0.55
CA PRO A 61 3.70 2.89 0.21
C PRO A 61 3.54 2.66 1.73
N ASP A 62 2.37 2.99 2.28
CA ASP A 62 2.06 3.05 3.72
C ASP A 62 3.04 3.87 4.58
N LEU A 63 3.63 4.91 3.96
CA LEU A 63 4.61 5.80 4.59
C LEU A 63 4.04 7.17 4.97
N LEU A 64 2.71 7.35 5.03
CA LEU A 64 2.13 8.54 5.64
C LEU A 64 2.25 8.49 7.17
N ILE A 65 1.84 9.59 7.81
CA ILE A 65 1.90 9.80 9.26
C ILE A 65 0.59 10.50 9.64
N PRO A 66 -0.11 10.11 10.73
CA PRO A 66 -1.24 10.88 11.22
C PRO A 66 -0.78 12.30 11.61
N VAL A 67 -1.14 13.30 10.80
CA VAL A 67 -0.54 14.65 10.85
C VAL A 67 -0.65 15.34 12.21
N ASN A 68 -1.71 14.99 12.96
CA ASN A 68 -2.09 15.55 14.26
C ASN A 68 -1.68 14.68 15.47
N MET A 69 -1.19 13.44 15.27
CA MET A 69 -0.81 12.56 16.38
C MET A 69 0.48 13.05 17.06
N PRO A 70 0.49 13.31 18.38
CA PRO A 70 1.71 13.66 19.11
C PRO A 70 2.76 12.54 18.99
N ALA A 71 4.02 12.89 18.75
CA ALA A 71 5.07 11.89 18.51
C ALA A 71 5.29 10.95 19.71
N ASP A 72 5.00 11.41 20.92
CA ASP A 72 5.17 10.60 22.15
C ASP A 72 4.11 9.48 22.26
N THR A 73 3.00 9.57 21.53
CA THR A 73 1.95 8.52 21.46
C THR A 73 2.51 7.19 20.97
N VAL A 74 3.55 7.19 20.14
CA VAL A 74 4.25 5.98 19.65
C VAL A 74 4.77 5.08 20.77
N PHE A 75 5.01 5.63 21.97
CA PHE A 75 5.49 4.87 23.13
C PHE A 75 4.37 4.34 24.04
N ASP A 76 3.11 4.72 23.78
CA ASP A 76 1.92 4.10 24.37
C ASP A 76 1.27 3.20 23.30
N LYS A 77 1.39 1.89 23.48
CA LYS A 77 0.89 0.89 22.53
C LYS A 77 -0.62 0.99 22.30
N GLU A 78 -1.40 1.24 23.35
CA GLU A 78 -2.87 1.24 23.23
C GLU A 78 -3.35 2.54 22.59
N ALA A 79 -2.75 3.68 22.95
CA ALA A 79 -3.04 4.94 22.27
C ALA A 79 -2.61 4.90 20.79
N LEU A 80 -1.37 4.45 20.50
CA LEU A 80 -0.86 4.34 19.14
C LEU A 80 -1.82 3.57 18.24
N PHE A 81 -2.24 2.37 18.63
CA PHE A 81 -3.05 1.51 17.75
C PHE A 81 -4.44 2.07 17.44
N ASN A 82 -4.95 3.03 18.23
CA ASN A 82 -6.21 3.72 17.95
C ASN A 82 -6.06 4.94 17.01
N GLU A 83 -4.83 5.38 16.75
CA GLU A 83 -4.50 6.56 15.92
C GLU A 83 -4.00 6.16 14.52
N LEU A 84 -3.89 4.86 14.23
CA LEU A 84 -3.40 4.35 12.95
C LEU A 84 -4.55 4.04 11.98
N SER A 85 -4.25 4.25 10.71
CA SER A 85 -5.07 3.85 9.56
C SER A 85 -4.19 3.08 8.56
N ILE A 86 -4.83 2.47 7.56
CA ILE A 86 -4.22 1.62 6.54
C ILE A 86 -2.98 2.26 5.88
N GLU A 87 -2.96 3.57 5.68
CA GLU A 87 -1.93 4.27 4.91
C GLU A 87 -0.74 4.82 5.74
N ASN A 88 -0.77 4.71 7.08
CA ASN A 88 0.08 5.53 7.96
C ASN A 88 0.82 4.78 9.10
N TRP A 89 0.78 3.44 9.11
CA TRP A 89 1.22 2.62 10.25
C TRP A 89 2.71 2.25 10.28
N ILE A 90 3.43 2.27 9.15
CA ILE A 90 4.87 1.90 9.09
C ILE A 90 5.73 2.96 9.79
N MET A 91 5.47 4.24 9.55
CA MET A 91 6.32 5.35 9.99
C MET A 91 6.41 5.51 11.52
N PRO A 92 5.34 5.32 12.29
CA PRO A 92 5.42 5.19 13.75
C PRO A 92 6.41 4.10 14.22
N ALA A 93 6.47 2.95 13.56
CA ALA A 93 7.43 1.88 13.89
C ALA A 93 8.89 2.23 13.53
N VAL A 94 9.09 3.09 12.52
CA VAL A 94 10.39 3.70 12.21
C VAL A 94 10.78 4.70 13.30
N TYR A 95 9.88 5.60 13.71
CA TYR A 95 10.14 6.59 14.77
C TYR A 95 10.41 5.94 16.14
N ALA A 96 9.71 4.83 16.45
CA ALA A 96 10.00 3.97 17.61
C ALA A 96 11.45 3.40 17.60
N GLY A 97 12.11 3.38 16.43
CA GLY A 97 13.45 2.86 16.22
C GLY A 97 13.50 1.36 15.96
N HIS A 98 12.36 0.72 15.65
CA HIS A 98 12.28 -0.70 15.35
C HIS A 98 12.73 -1.00 13.92
N ILE A 99 12.16 -0.28 12.94
CA ILE A 99 12.45 -0.41 11.51
C ILE A 99 13.49 0.65 11.11
N SER A 100 14.48 0.26 10.28
CA SER A 100 15.52 1.17 9.75
C SER A 100 15.70 1.09 8.23
N GLN A 101 15.21 0.00 7.61
CA GLN A 101 15.21 -0.22 6.16
C GLN A 101 13.78 -0.58 5.75
N VAL A 102 13.24 0.07 4.73
CA VAL A 102 12.00 -0.34 4.05
C VAL A 102 12.34 -0.61 2.59
N VAL A 103 11.89 -1.74 2.07
CA VAL A 103 11.98 -2.10 0.66
C VAL A 103 10.54 -2.22 0.15
N TRP A 104 10.07 -1.18 -0.54
CA TRP A 104 8.75 -1.18 -1.16
C TRP A 104 8.85 -1.80 -2.55
N LEU A 105 8.16 -2.92 -2.73
CA LEU A 105 8.06 -3.67 -3.96
C LEU A 105 6.70 -3.38 -4.58
N HIS A 106 6.68 -2.51 -5.58
CA HIS A 106 5.44 -1.97 -6.12
C HIS A 106 5.17 -2.50 -7.54
N PRO A 107 3.89 -2.68 -7.92
CA PRO A 107 3.49 -3.08 -9.26
C PRO A 107 3.52 -1.89 -10.25
N PRO A 108 3.38 -2.11 -11.57
CA PRO A 108 3.55 -1.05 -12.58
C PRO A 108 2.55 0.11 -12.52
N TRP A 109 1.42 -0.07 -11.83
CA TRP A 109 0.38 0.93 -11.64
C TRP A 109 0.58 1.81 -10.40
N ALA A 110 1.45 1.41 -9.47
CA ALA A 110 1.80 2.17 -8.28
C ALA A 110 2.96 3.12 -8.59
N GLN A 111 2.75 4.43 -8.43
CA GLN A 111 3.68 5.49 -8.86
C GLN A 111 3.79 6.67 -7.87
N GLN A 112 3.33 6.48 -6.63
CA GLN A 112 3.33 7.51 -5.59
C GLN A 112 4.76 7.99 -5.23
N ILE A 113 5.73 7.07 -5.14
CA ILE A 113 7.14 7.38 -4.87
C ILE A 113 7.99 6.88 -6.04
N SER A 114 8.99 7.66 -6.45
CA SER A 114 9.89 7.32 -7.56
C SER A 114 10.82 6.15 -7.25
N GLU A 115 11.17 5.33 -8.25
CA GLU A 115 12.06 4.18 -8.06
C GLU A 115 13.48 4.59 -7.68
N GLY A 116 14.09 3.86 -6.74
CA GLY A 116 15.45 4.12 -6.30
C GLY A 116 15.61 4.13 -4.78
N LYS A 117 16.70 4.75 -4.31
CA LYS A 117 17.11 4.78 -2.90
C LYS A 117 16.91 6.16 -2.31
N HIS A 118 15.99 6.26 -1.36
CA HIS A 118 15.65 7.48 -0.64
C HIS A 118 16.15 7.36 0.79
N ASN A 119 16.85 8.38 1.28
CA ASN A 119 17.43 8.38 2.62
C ASN A 119 17.07 9.68 3.31
N PHE A 120 16.33 9.58 4.42
CA PHE A 120 15.82 10.72 5.16
C PHE A 120 15.70 10.39 6.64
N PHE A 121 15.43 11.39 7.46
CA PHE A 121 15.16 11.19 8.89
C PHE A 121 13.67 11.26 9.17
N VAL A 122 13.22 10.46 10.14
CA VAL A 122 11.90 10.53 10.78
C VAL A 122 12.11 10.99 12.21
N GLY A 123 11.44 12.04 12.64
CA GLY A 123 11.67 12.63 13.96
C GLY A 123 10.44 13.34 14.51
N LYS A 124 10.55 13.85 15.73
CA LYS A 124 9.55 14.73 16.33
C LYS A 124 9.87 16.16 15.93
N ASP A 125 8.94 16.85 15.29
CA ASP A 125 9.13 18.28 15.03
C ASP A 125 9.11 19.10 16.34
N ILE A 126 10.05 20.02 16.49
CA ILE A 126 10.16 20.92 17.64
C ILE A 126 8.92 21.84 17.77
N SER A 127 8.29 22.23 16.65
CA SER A 127 7.23 23.23 16.66
C SER A 127 5.83 22.66 16.96
N THR A 128 5.47 21.56 16.29
CA THR A 128 4.16 20.89 16.38
C THR A 128 4.13 19.73 17.37
N THR A 129 5.30 19.18 17.74
CA THR A 129 5.47 17.98 18.58
C THR A 129 4.94 16.66 18.01
N THR A 130 4.48 16.67 16.76
CA THR A 130 4.05 15.49 15.99
C THR A 130 5.23 14.90 15.20
N ILE A 131 5.03 13.77 14.51
CA ILE A 131 6.09 13.14 13.71
C ILE A 131 6.17 13.81 12.34
N ARG A 132 7.39 14.13 11.89
CA ARG A 132 7.69 14.70 10.56
C ARG A 132 8.93 14.05 9.97
N VAL A 133 9.17 14.30 8.68
CA VAL A 133 10.27 13.71 7.90
C VAL A 133 11.15 14.75 7.24
N THR A 134 12.38 14.39 6.87
CA THR A 134 13.23 15.20 5.97
C THR A 134 13.16 14.71 4.51
N GLY A 135 12.18 13.86 4.17
CA GLY A 135 12.00 13.30 2.83
C GLY A 135 11.39 14.34 1.88
N THR A 136 11.97 14.50 0.70
CA THR A 136 11.57 15.54 -0.28
C THR A 136 10.80 14.99 -1.49
N ASP A 137 10.46 13.70 -1.49
CA ASP A 137 9.53 13.14 -2.46
C ASP A 137 8.17 13.83 -2.34
N HIS A 138 7.48 14.01 -3.48
CA HIS A 138 6.19 14.71 -3.50
C HIS A 138 5.17 14.09 -2.53
N TYR A 139 5.22 12.78 -2.32
CA TYR A 139 4.43 12.01 -1.35
C TYR A 139 4.52 12.51 0.11
N PHE A 140 5.62 13.13 0.53
CA PHE A 140 5.73 13.73 1.87
C PHE A 140 5.41 15.23 1.85
N LEU A 141 5.53 15.89 0.70
CA LEU A 141 5.26 17.32 0.52
C LEU A 141 3.75 17.60 0.35
N SER A 142 3.03 16.69 -0.32
CA SER A 142 1.57 16.71 -0.49
C SER A 142 0.82 16.70 0.83
N ASP A 143 1.34 15.96 1.80
CA ASP A 143 0.69 15.68 3.09
C ASP A 143 1.26 16.56 4.21
N GLY A 144 2.07 17.56 3.86
CA GLY A 144 2.65 18.51 4.82
C GLY A 144 3.61 17.88 5.85
N LEU A 145 4.23 16.74 5.50
CA LEU A 145 5.04 15.94 6.42
C LEU A 145 6.51 16.36 6.46
N TYR A 146 6.99 17.17 5.51
CA TYR A 146 8.38 17.59 5.43
C TYR A 146 8.73 18.73 6.39
N VAL A 147 9.85 18.60 7.10
CA VAL A 147 10.55 19.68 7.81
C VAL A 147 12.08 19.58 7.63
N PRO A 148 12.82 20.71 7.73
CA PRO A 148 14.29 20.71 7.78
C PRO A 148 14.87 19.86 8.91
N ALA A 149 16.07 19.33 8.69
CA ALA A 149 16.70 18.36 9.61
C ALA A 149 17.08 18.93 10.98
N ASP A 150 17.24 20.26 11.11
CA ASP A 150 17.51 20.94 12.38
C ASP A 150 16.23 21.22 13.21
N GLN A 151 15.05 21.01 12.62
CA GLN A 151 13.74 21.08 13.30
C GLN A 151 13.31 19.73 13.90
N LEU A 152 14.06 18.65 13.70
CA LEU A 152 13.75 17.32 14.23
C LEU A 152 14.49 16.98 15.53
N GLU A 153 13.72 16.68 16.58
CA GLU A 153 14.19 15.95 17.76
C GLU A 153 14.20 14.44 17.54
N ASN A 154 15.14 13.77 18.20
CA ASN A 154 15.31 12.30 18.22
C ASN A 154 15.35 11.59 16.84
N PRO A 155 15.94 12.17 15.78
CA PRO A 155 15.81 11.68 14.41
C PRO A 155 16.27 10.24 14.23
N LYS A 156 15.47 9.44 13.52
CA LYS A 156 15.75 8.07 13.11
C LYS A 156 16.05 8.04 11.61
N PRO A 157 17.21 7.52 11.17
CA PRO A 157 17.48 7.38 9.75
C PRO A 157 16.63 6.25 9.16
N LEU A 158 15.88 6.54 8.10
CA LEU A 158 15.20 5.57 7.26
C LEU A 158 15.93 5.47 5.92
N ASN A 159 16.14 4.22 5.47
CA ASN A 159 16.61 3.93 4.12
C ASN A 159 15.45 3.24 3.40
N LEU A 160 14.81 3.94 2.48
CA LEU A 160 13.73 3.44 1.65
C LEU A 160 14.32 3.02 0.28
N HIS A 161 13.97 1.82 -0.18
CA HIS A 161 14.32 1.32 -1.50
C HIS A 161 13.04 0.97 -2.26
N VAL A 162 12.67 1.80 -3.22
CA VAL A 162 11.47 1.63 -4.06
C VAL A 162 11.86 0.87 -5.32
N VAL A 163 11.20 -0.27 -5.57
CA VAL A 163 11.56 -1.18 -6.65
C VAL A 163 10.35 -1.71 -7.40
N LEU A 164 10.28 -1.40 -8.68
CA LEU A 164 9.25 -1.89 -9.60
C LEU A 164 9.35 -3.41 -9.83
N ILE A 165 8.25 -4.12 -9.57
CA ILE A 165 8.06 -5.52 -9.93
C ILE A 165 7.11 -5.62 -11.13
N ASN A 166 7.64 -6.10 -12.25
CA ASN A 166 6.82 -6.39 -13.43
C ASN A 166 6.31 -7.85 -13.40
N PRO A 167 5.09 -8.13 -13.93
CA PRO A 167 4.64 -9.50 -14.14
C PRO A 167 5.59 -10.23 -15.11
N THR A 168 5.98 -11.45 -14.76
CA THR A 168 6.77 -12.31 -15.66
C THR A 168 5.83 -12.90 -16.71
N GLU A 169 6.10 -12.66 -18.00
CA GLU A 169 5.36 -13.33 -19.07
C GLU A 169 5.43 -14.85 -18.92
N ALA A 170 4.26 -15.51 -18.98
CA ALA A 170 4.13 -16.96 -18.92
C ALA A 170 4.81 -17.62 -20.12
N SER A 171 6.11 -17.89 -19.99
CA SER A 171 6.88 -18.60 -20.99
C SER A 171 6.43 -20.07 -20.97
N ASN A 172 5.83 -20.54 -22.06
CA ASN A 172 5.31 -21.91 -22.25
C ASN A 172 6.42 -23.00 -22.30
N SER A 173 7.47 -22.84 -21.50
CA SER A 173 8.70 -23.62 -21.58
C SER A 173 9.44 -23.71 -20.23
N GLN A 174 8.80 -24.30 -19.22
CA GLN A 174 9.42 -25.32 -18.35
C GLN A 174 8.43 -25.82 -17.28
N GLU A 175 7.61 -26.80 -17.66
CA GLU A 175 7.20 -27.83 -16.70
C GLU A 175 8.45 -28.65 -16.34
N GLU A 176 9.24 -28.19 -15.36
CA GLU A 176 10.13 -29.11 -14.65
C GLU A 176 9.27 -30.18 -13.96
N ASN A 177 9.71 -31.44 -14.03
CA ASN A 177 8.93 -32.62 -13.64
C ASN A 177 8.81 -32.77 -12.11
N ASP A 178 8.18 -31.82 -11.44
CA ASP A 178 7.79 -31.92 -10.04
C ASP A 178 6.55 -32.84 -9.93
N LYS A 179 6.83 -34.13 -9.73
CA LYS A 179 5.81 -35.15 -9.49
C LYS A 179 4.93 -34.75 -8.31
N VAL A 180 3.66 -34.49 -8.60
CA VAL A 180 2.60 -34.26 -7.62
C VAL A 180 2.53 -35.43 -6.64
N ALA A 181 3.15 -35.26 -5.47
CA ALA A 181 2.88 -36.11 -4.32
C ALA A 181 1.54 -35.66 -3.72
N SER A 182 0.53 -36.52 -3.80
CA SER A 182 -0.83 -36.21 -3.36
C SER A 182 -0.86 -35.83 -1.86
N ALA A 183 -0.89 -34.54 -1.58
CA ALA A 183 -1.04 -34.01 -0.23
C ALA A 183 -2.43 -34.39 0.30
N LYS A 184 -2.47 -34.99 1.50
CA LYS A 184 -3.72 -35.34 2.16
C LYS A 184 -4.44 -34.06 2.58
N ARG A 185 -5.74 -33.99 2.25
CA ARG A 185 -6.71 -33.00 2.70
C ARG A 185 -6.45 -32.58 4.16
N LEU A 186 -6.23 -31.29 4.37
CA LEU A 186 -6.01 -30.71 5.69
C LEU A 186 -7.22 -31.01 6.58
N LYS A 187 -6.98 -31.46 7.82
CA LYS A 187 -8.03 -31.76 8.79
C LYS A 187 -8.41 -30.48 9.52
N LEU A 188 -9.55 -29.89 9.17
CA LEU A 188 -10.30 -29.07 10.12
C LEU A 188 -10.78 -29.99 11.25
N ASN A 189 -10.59 -29.55 12.50
CA ASN A 189 -11.28 -30.11 13.65
C ASN A 189 -12.46 -29.19 13.97
N THR A 190 -13.66 -29.61 13.61
CA THR A 190 -14.91 -29.01 14.09
C THR A 190 -15.72 -30.16 14.67
N ASP A 191 -15.99 -30.14 15.98
CA ASP A 191 -16.72 -31.21 16.63
C ASP A 191 -18.22 -31.16 16.26
N ASP A 192 -18.79 -32.33 15.99
CA ASP A 192 -20.17 -32.50 15.54
C ASP A 192 -21.21 -32.09 16.60
N THR A 193 -22.33 -31.51 16.17
CA THR A 193 -23.63 -31.85 16.75
C THR A 193 -24.67 -31.93 15.64
N ALA A 194 -25.28 -33.11 15.48
CA ALA A 194 -26.14 -33.44 14.36
C ALA A 194 -27.57 -32.87 14.49
N ASN A 195 -28.25 -32.68 13.36
CA ASN A 195 -29.56 -33.32 13.16
C ASN A 195 -30.00 -33.44 11.68
N THR A 196 -30.98 -34.32 11.46
CA THR A 196 -31.31 -34.99 10.19
C THR A 196 -32.50 -34.43 9.40
N ALA A 197 -32.56 -34.84 8.12
CA ALA A 197 -33.71 -34.99 7.19
C ALA A 197 -33.73 -33.97 6.02
N ALA A 198 -33.60 -34.30 4.72
CA ALA A 198 -34.04 -35.40 3.84
C ALA A 198 -35.37 -35.13 3.09
N THR A 199 -35.29 -34.98 1.75
CA THR A 199 -36.23 -35.36 0.64
C THR A 199 -35.76 -34.64 -0.64
N SER A 200 -35.35 -35.32 -1.73
CA SER A 200 -36.13 -35.80 -2.90
C SER A 200 -36.97 -34.70 -3.60
N SER A 201 -37.01 -34.55 -4.94
CA SER A 201 -36.77 -35.51 -6.03
C SER A 201 -36.42 -34.86 -7.38
N SER A 202 -35.98 -35.68 -8.34
CA SER A 202 -35.71 -35.37 -9.75
C SER A 202 -36.96 -35.00 -10.59
N VAL A 203 -36.74 -34.38 -11.78
CA VAL A 203 -37.11 -34.88 -13.14
C VAL A 203 -36.92 -33.77 -14.20
N ALA A 204 -36.36 -34.14 -15.36
CA ALA A 204 -36.30 -33.38 -16.64
C ALA A 204 -37.02 -34.23 -17.73
N PRO A 205 -37.16 -33.87 -19.04
CA PRO A 205 -36.61 -32.72 -19.78
C PRO A 205 -37.64 -32.07 -20.77
N GLY A 206 -37.18 -31.23 -21.71
CA GLY A 206 -37.98 -30.82 -22.89
C GLY A 206 -37.27 -29.81 -23.82
N ASP A 207 -36.85 -30.26 -25.00
CA ASP A 207 -36.34 -29.39 -26.09
C ASP A 207 -37.44 -28.51 -26.71
N HIS A 208 -37.05 -27.38 -27.32
CA HIS A 208 -37.66 -26.91 -28.57
C HIS A 208 -36.79 -25.88 -29.32
N ASP A 209 -36.28 -26.27 -30.49
CA ASP A 209 -35.71 -25.37 -31.51
C ASP A 209 -36.76 -24.50 -32.19
N ASN A 210 -36.40 -23.27 -32.61
CA ASN A 210 -36.96 -22.62 -33.81
C ASN A 210 -36.14 -21.39 -34.32
N ASN A 211 -35.11 -21.69 -35.10
CA ASN A 211 -34.91 -21.29 -36.52
C ASN A 211 -35.11 -19.83 -37.06
N PHE A 212 -34.31 -19.53 -38.10
CA PHE A 212 -34.46 -18.52 -39.19
C PHE A 212 -33.96 -17.05 -39.07
N SER A 213 -32.69 -16.84 -39.50
CA SER A 213 -32.27 -15.87 -40.57
C SER A 213 -32.38 -14.33 -40.31
N SER A 214 -31.74 -13.38 -41.04
CA SER A 214 -30.85 -13.43 -42.22
C SER A 214 -30.09 -12.07 -42.45
N VAL A 215 -28.84 -12.14 -42.92
CA VAL A 215 -28.25 -11.30 -44.01
C VAL A 215 -27.80 -9.82 -43.78
N LYS A 216 -26.46 -9.67 -43.75
CA LYS A 216 -25.55 -8.76 -44.51
C LYS A 216 -25.54 -7.21 -44.38
N ASN A 217 -24.33 -6.75 -44.00
CA ASN A 217 -23.44 -5.81 -44.73
C ASN A 217 -23.86 -4.33 -44.97
N LYS A 218 -23.14 -3.38 -44.34
CA LYS A 218 -22.02 -2.61 -44.93
C LYS A 218 -21.69 -1.38 -44.08
N GLU A 219 -20.42 -1.17 -43.76
CA GLU A 219 -19.88 0.16 -43.45
C GLU A 219 -18.69 0.50 -44.35
N VAL A 220 -18.45 1.81 -44.52
CA VAL A 220 -17.68 2.40 -45.62
C VAL A 220 -16.46 3.14 -45.07
N GLN A 221 -15.31 2.94 -45.73
CA GLN A 221 -14.06 3.64 -45.43
C GLN A 221 -14.10 5.10 -45.92
N HIS A 222 -13.47 6.02 -45.18
CA HIS A 222 -12.93 7.27 -45.74
C HIS A 222 -11.73 7.82 -44.94
N ALA A 223 -10.79 8.47 -45.64
CA ALA A 223 -9.62 9.20 -45.11
C ALA A 223 -9.52 10.57 -45.83
N SER A 224 -8.67 11.56 -45.50
CA SER A 224 -7.43 11.69 -44.68
C SER A 224 -7.26 13.22 -44.32
N ALA A 225 -6.17 13.82 -43.79
CA ALA A 225 -4.77 13.42 -43.58
C ALA A 225 -4.00 14.34 -42.57
N LEU A 226 -3.03 13.74 -41.85
CA LEU A 226 -1.60 14.14 -41.76
C LEU A 226 -1.16 15.58 -41.39
N ASN A 227 -0.36 15.72 -40.31
CA ASN A 227 0.91 16.49 -40.17
C ASN A 227 1.38 16.52 -38.68
N ARG A 228 2.64 16.73 -38.26
CA ARG A 228 3.99 16.33 -38.73
C ARG A 228 5.04 16.77 -37.67
N ALA A 229 5.75 15.84 -37.01
CA ALA A 229 6.96 16.13 -36.21
C ALA A 229 7.94 14.94 -36.36
N LYS A 230 8.99 15.07 -37.19
CA LYS A 230 10.37 15.45 -36.85
C LYS A 230 11.06 14.46 -35.88
N MET A 231 12.14 13.87 -36.37
CA MET A 231 12.82 12.70 -35.82
C MET A 231 14.35 12.87 -35.98
N LEU A 232 15.08 12.22 -35.07
CA LEU A 232 16.52 11.83 -35.10
C LEU A 232 17.57 12.80 -34.52
N PRO A 233 18.70 12.29 -33.97
CA PRO A 233 19.27 10.94 -34.21
C PRO A 233 19.55 10.02 -33.00
N GLU A 234 19.61 8.73 -33.33
CA GLU A 234 20.01 7.61 -32.48
C GLU A 234 21.52 7.65 -32.16
N CYS A 235 21.90 7.18 -30.96
CA CYS A 235 23.27 6.76 -30.66
C CYS A 235 23.34 5.25 -30.45
N SER A 236 24.31 4.64 -31.14
CA SER A 236 24.43 3.19 -31.36
C SER A 236 24.59 2.37 -30.09
N ALA A 237 23.68 1.43 -29.85
CA ALA A 237 23.91 0.32 -28.93
C ALA A 237 24.88 -0.70 -29.56
N SER A 238 26.15 -0.69 -29.15
CA SER A 238 27.08 -1.76 -29.52
C SER A 238 26.78 -3.03 -28.72
N SER A 239 26.45 -4.10 -29.41
CA SER A 239 26.12 -5.40 -28.80
C SER A 239 27.31 -6.00 -28.04
N SER A 240 27.09 -6.32 -26.78
CA SER A 240 27.89 -7.32 -26.05
C SER A 240 26.95 -8.31 -25.39
N LEU A 241 27.08 -9.58 -25.80
CA LEU A 241 26.26 -10.69 -25.32
C LEU A 241 26.43 -10.86 -23.80
N ARG A 242 25.47 -10.35 -23.02
CA ARG A 242 25.25 -10.78 -21.64
C ARG A 242 24.16 -11.85 -21.63
N LYS A 243 24.37 -12.86 -20.80
CA LYS A 243 23.51 -14.06 -20.73
C LYS A 243 22.13 -13.67 -20.18
N ASN A 244 21.11 -14.43 -20.58
CA ASN A 244 19.75 -14.30 -20.06
C ASN A 244 19.72 -14.48 -18.54
N GLU A 245 19.79 -13.38 -17.78
CA GLU A 245 19.34 -13.33 -16.40
C GLU A 245 17.97 -12.67 -16.37
N CYS A 246 17.04 -13.23 -15.61
CA CYS A 246 15.71 -12.64 -15.42
C CYS A 246 15.88 -11.33 -14.61
N PRO A 247 15.29 -10.19 -15.02
CA PRO A 247 15.45 -8.91 -14.32
C PRO A 247 15.14 -8.99 -12.81
N VAL A 248 14.14 -9.81 -12.44
CA VAL A 248 13.76 -10.07 -11.04
C VAL A 248 14.91 -10.67 -10.20
N ARG A 249 15.85 -11.40 -10.81
CA ARG A 249 17.04 -11.91 -10.11
C ARG A 249 18.11 -10.85 -9.86
N GLU A 250 18.15 -9.79 -10.66
CA GLU A 250 19.02 -8.64 -10.36
C GLU A 250 18.42 -7.86 -9.18
N VAL A 251 17.11 -7.61 -9.21
CA VAL A 251 16.35 -7.06 -8.07
C VAL A 251 16.57 -7.88 -6.79
N ALA A 252 16.47 -9.21 -6.83
CA ALA A 252 16.70 -10.06 -5.66
C ALA A 252 18.11 -9.88 -5.05
N LYS A 253 19.16 -9.72 -5.89
CA LYS A 253 20.53 -9.46 -5.41
C LYS A 253 20.64 -8.10 -4.71
N ASP A 254 19.93 -7.09 -5.19
CA ASP A 254 19.96 -5.73 -4.63
C ASP A 254 19.15 -5.65 -3.33
N ILE A 255 17.99 -6.31 -3.25
CA ILE A 255 17.25 -6.48 -1.99
C ILE A 255 18.11 -7.23 -0.97
N CYS A 256 18.77 -8.32 -1.37
CA CYS A 256 19.67 -9.07 -0.50
C CYS A 256 20.86 -8.24 0.04
N GLN A 257 21.31 -7.19 -0.67
CA GLN A 257 22.30 -6.25 -0.15
C GLN A 257 21.70 -5.31 0.91
N VAL A 258 20.45 -4.87 0.74
CA VAL A 258 19.73 -4.08 1.77
C VAL A 258 19.46 -4.93 3.02
N LEU A 259 19.01 -6.17 2.85
CA LEU A 259 18.73 -7.09 3.96
C LEU A 259 19.99 -7.48 4.75
N GLN A 260 21.19 -7.41 4.17
CA GLN A 260 22.45 -7.62 4.89
C GLN A 260 22.78 -6.52 5.91
N ASN A 261 22.13 -5.35 5.81
CA ASN A 261 22.28 -4.26 6.78
C ASN A 261 21.34 -4.40 7.99
N GLY A 262 20.29 -5.22 7.89
CA GLY A 262 19.34 -5.50 8.96
C GLY A 262 19.73 -6.70 9.83
N ASP A 263 19.32 -6.68 11.10
CA ASP A 263 19.56 -7.80 12.03
C ASP A 263 18.53 -8.94 11.89
N ALA A 264 17.37 -8.62 11.32
CA ALA A 264 16.31 -9.55 10.92
C ALA A 264 15.40 -8.86 9.89
N PHE A 265 14.54 -9.63 9.21
CA PHE A 265 13.54 -9.04 8.33
C PHE A 265 12.14 -9.65 8.48
N VAL A 266 11.15 -8.81 8.15
CA VAL A 266 9.72 -9.13 8.01
C VAL A 266 9.37 -9.05 6.53
N LEU A 267 8.56 -9.99 6.06
CA LEU A 267 7.92 -9.93 4.74
C LEU A 267 6.45 -9.57 4.95
N ASP A 268 6.01 -8.53 4.26
CA ASP A 268 4.68 -7.96 4.35
C ASP A 268 4.08 -7.86 2.95
N ILE A 269 2.81 -8.19 2.82
CA ILE A 269 2.13 -8.37 1.53
C ILE A 269 0.69 -7.89 1.64
N ASP A 270 0.35 -6.75 1.05
CA ASP A 270 -1.04 -6.50 0.69
C ASP A 270 -1.40 -7.39 -0.52
N LEU A 271 -2.62 -7.90 -0.55
CA LEU A 271 -3.16 -8.61 -1.70
C LEU A 271 -3.49 -7.66 -2.87
N ASP A 272 -3.66 -6.36 -2.61
CA ASP A 272 -3.88 -5.33 -3.62
C ASP A 272 -2.68 -5.20 -4.59
N PHE A 273 -1.47 -5.57 -4.16
CA PHE A 273 -0.26 -5.65 -4.98
C PHE A 273 -0.50 -6.46 -6.28
N PHE A 274 -1.39 -7.44 -6.20
CA PHE A 274 -1.73 -8.30 -7.32
C PHE A 274 -2.90 -7.75 -8.17
N SER A 275 -3.75 -6.90 -7.60
CA SER A 275 -4.92 -6.30 -8.26
C SER A 275 -5.54 -5.23 -7.36
N VAL A 276 -5.71 -4.00 -7.85
CA VAL A 276 -6.15 -2.86 -7.01
C VAL A 276 -7.30 -2.07 -7.65
N LYS A 277 -8.20 -1.57 -6.82
CA LYS A 277 -9.24 -0.58 -7.12
C LYS A 277 -8.97 0.68 -6.32
N ASN A 278 -9.09 1.83 -6.98
CA ASN A 278 -9.42 3.09 -6.33
C ASN A 278 -10.95 3.11 -6.11
N PRO A 279 -11.47 3.02 -4.87
CA PRO A 279 -12.90 2.94 -4.59
C PRO A 279 -13.65 4.24 -4.90
N PHE A 280 -12.99 5.40 -4.77
CA PHE A 280 -13.59 6.71 -5.03
C PHE A 280 -14.04 6.89 -6.50
N LYS A 281 -13.41 6.18 -7.45
CA LYS A 281 -13.81 6.16 -8.87
C LYS A 281 -15.19 5.53 -9.12
N GLU A 282 -15.69 4.69 -8.22
CA GLU A 282 -17.03 4.10 -8.31
C GLU A 282 -18.07 4.97 -7.57
N MET A 283 -17.65 5.74 -6.58
CA MET A 283 -18.51 6.59 -5.75
C MET A 283 -18.89 7.93 -6.41
N TYR A 284 -17.94 8.57 -7.10
CA TYR A 284 -18.11 9.90 -7.69
C TYR A 284 -18.22 9.86 -9.21
N THR A 285 -19.00 10.78 -9.78
CA THR A 285 -19.02 10.95 -11.24
C THR A 285 -17.72 11.56 -11.72
N LYS A 286 -17.36 11.32 -12.99
CA LYS A 286 -16.16 11.90 -13.61
C LYS A 286 -16.06 13.42 -13.42
N THR A 287 -17.18 14.15 -13.49
CA THR A 287 -17.20 15.61 -13.30
C THR A 287 -16.90 16.01 -11.85
N GLU A 288 -17.45 15.29 -10.87
CA GLU A 288 -17.18 15.54 -9.45
C GLU A 288 -15.72 15.21 -9.11
N TYR A 289 -15.18 14.14 -9.71
CA TYR A 289 -13.77 13.76 -9.57
C TYR A 289 -12.82 14.78 -10.21
N GLU A 290 -13.15 15.33 -11.38
CA GLU A 290 -12.42 16.44 -12.01
C GLU A 290 -12.46 17.73 -11.15
N LEU A 291 -13.57 17.99 -10.44
CA LEU A 291 -13.69 19.11 -9.50
C LEU A 291 -12.89 18.89 -8.20
N LEU A 292 -12.86 17.66 -7.68
CA LEU A 292 -11.98 17.28 -6.56
C LEU A 292 -10.51 17.45 -6.94
N GLN A 293 -10.11 16.99 -8.13
CA GLN A 293 -8.77 17.24 -8.66
C GLN A 293 -8.45 18.74 -8.78
N GLU A 294 -9.38 19.61 -9.22
CA GLU A 294 -9.15 21.06 -9.25
C GLU A 294 -8.95 21.66 -7.84
N LEU A 295 -9.76 21.24 -6.86
CA LEU A 295 -9.71 21.74 -5.48
C LEU A 295 -8.45 21.29 -4.74
N TYR A 296 -8.08 20.02 -4.87
CA TYR A 296 -6.99 19.39 -4.13
C TYR A 296 -5.66 19.35 -4.90
N ASN A 297 -5.58 19.87 -6.14
CA ASN A 297 -4.35 19.88 -6.94
C ASN A 297 -3.15 20.42 -6.13
N PHE A 298 -2.16 19.57 -5.85
CA PHE A 298 -0.93 19.95 -5.18
C PHE A 298 0.07 20.58 -6.17
N LYS A 299 0.58 21.75 -5.81
CA LYS A 299 1.54 22.52 -6.64
C LYS A 299 2.96 22.06 -6.35
N LYS A 300 3.41 21.07 -7.10
CA LYS A 300 4.78 20.51 -7.03
C LYS A 300 5.85 21.61 -7.06
N PRO A 301 6.89 21.53 -6.21
CA PRO A 301 8.00 22.47 -6.23
C PRO A 301 8.82 22.34 -7.54
N HIS A 302 9.66 23.33 -7.81
CA HIS A 302 10.58 23.26 -8.96
C HIS A 302 11.70 22.24 -8.73
N SER A 303 12.22 21.63 -9.80
CA SER A 303 13.22 20.55 -9.72
C SER A 303 14.56 20.94 -9.08
N ASN A 304 14.81 22.22 -8.83
CA ASN A 304 15.97 22.76 -8.12
C ASN A 304 15.54 23.60 -6.90
N ALA A 305 14.40 23.27 -6.28
CA ALA A 305 13.90 23.94 -5.08
C ALA A 305 14.95 23.93 -3.96
N THR A 306 15.08 25.09 -3.31
CA THR A 306 15.83 25.24 -2.07
C THR A 306 15.01 24.76 -0.88
N GLU A 307 15.62 24.64 0.29
CA GLU A 307 14.93 24.33 1.54
C GLU A 307 13.82 25.35 1.88
N GLU A 308 14.03 26.63 1.54
CA GLU A 308 13.04 27.71 1.65
C GLU A 308 11.86 27.50 0.68
N ASP A 309 12.12 27.14 -0.59
CA ASP A 309 11.06 26.80 -1.55
C ASP A 309 10.24 25.56 -1.13
N LEU A 310 10.86 24.60 -0.43
CA LEU A 310 10.18 23.40 0.09
C LEU A 310 9.31 23.72 1.31
N LEU A 311 9.80 24.57 2.22
CA LEU A 311 9.02 25.09 3.36
C LEU A 311 7.79 25.86 2.86
N ASP A 312 7.98 26.81 1.94
CA ASP A 312 6.88 27.56 1.31
C ASP A 312 5.88 26.61 0.64
N CYS A 313 6.36 25.57 -0.06
CA CYS A 313 5.51 24.58 -0.72
C CYS A 313 4.62 23.82 0.28
N VAL A 314 5.19 23.37 1.40
CA VAL A 314 4.49 22.68 2.48
C VAL A 314 3.52 23.61 3.21
N GLU A 315 3.93 24.81 3.59
CA GLU A 315 3.06 25.77 4.29
C GLU A 315 1.84 26.15 3.43
N ASN A 316 2.03 26.41 2.14
CA ASN A 316 0.92 26.68 1.23
C ASN A 316 -0.01 25.46 1.04
N ARG A 317 0.51 24.23 1.15
CA ARG A 317 -0.28 23.00 1.06
C ARG A 317 -1.07 22.72 2.33
N VAL A 318 -0.47 22.89 3.51
CA VAL A 318 -1.15 22.75 4.80
C VAL A 318 -2.34 23.71 4.86
N HIS A 319 -2.13 25.00 4.58
CA HIS A 319 -3.24 25.98 4.54
C HIS A 319 -4.35 25.62 3.53
N GLN A 320 -4.00 25.05 2.36
CA GLN A 320 -5.00 24.57 1.38
C GLN A 320 -5.85 23.43 1.95
N LEU A 321 -5.23 22.49 2.67
CA LEU A 321 -5.92 21.35 3.26
C LEU A 321 -6.78 21.77 4.45
N GLU A 322 -6.28 22.65 5.32
CA GLU A 322 -7.03 23.23 6.45
C GLU A 322 -8.27 24.02 5.96
N ASP A 323 -8.14 24.83 4.91
CA ASP A 323 -9.26 25.56 4.29
C ASP A 323 -10.31 24.60 3.70
N LEU A 324 -9.89 23.46 3.15
CA LEU A 324 -10.79 22.43 2.58
C LEU A 324 -11.48 21.61 3.68
N GLU A 325 -10.73 21.14 4.68
CA GLU A 325 -11.26 20.42 5.86
C GLU A 325 -12.31 21.28 6.57
N ALA A 326 -11.99 22.56 6.85
CA ALA A 326 -12.92 23.49 7.47
C ALA A 326 -14.18 23.77 6.61
N ALA A 327 -14.05 23.80 5.29
CA ALA A 327 -15.20 23.97 4.39
C ALA A 327 -16.12 22.74 4.40
N PHE A 328 -15.57 21.53 4.33
CA PHE A 328 -16.37 20.30 4.38
C PHE A 328 -16.98 20.06 5.78
N ALA A 329 -16.28 20.42 6.86
CA ALA A 329 -16.84 20.42 8.20
C ALA A 329 -18.02 21.40 8.37
N ASP A 330 -17.92 22.63 7.86
CA ASP A 330 -19.04 23.59 7.81
C ASP A 330 -20.25 23.01 7.03
N PHE A 331 -20.02 22.24 5.95
CA PHE A 331 -21.08 21.61 5.15
C PHE A 331 -21.73 20.39 5.83
N CYS A 332 -21.04 19.70 6.74
CA CYS A 332 -21.65 18.67 7.60
C CYS A 332 -22.74 19.26 8.52
N ASP A 333 -22.58 20.51 8.97
CA ASP A 333 -23.57 21.23 9.79
C ASP A 333 -24.63 21.94 8.92
N ASN A 334 -24.23 22.66 7.87
CA ASN A 334 -25.15 23.40 7.00
C ASN A 334 -24.56 23.69 5.60
N ASP A 335 -25.09 23.02 4.57
CA ASP A 335 -24.66 23.13 3.17
C ASP A 335 -25.55 24.07 2.32
N ASP A 336 -26.04 25.15 2.94
CA ASP A 336 -26.85 26.17 2.27
C ASP A 336 -26.05 27.08 1.33
N GLU A 337 -26.77 27.86 0.51
CA GLU A 337 -26.17 28.72 -0.50
C GLU A 337 -25.39 29.90 0.12
N GLU A 338 -25.66 30.32 1.36
CA GLU A 338 -24.90 31.39 2.02
C GLU A 338 -23.53 30.85 2.48
N THR A 339 -23.50 29.70 3.16
CA THR A 339 -22.27 29.02 3.59
C THR A 339 -21.43 28.59 2.37
N LEU A 340 -22.07 28.07 1.31
CA LEU A 340 -21.40 27.68 0.07
C LEU A 340 -20.75 28.88 -0.67
N GLN A 341 -21.46 30.00 -0.79
CA GLN A 341 -20.92 31.21 -1.44
C GLN A 341 -19.87 31.92 -0.57
N LYS A 342 -19.96 31.83 0.77
CA LYS A 342 -18.89 32.26 1.69
C LYS A 342 -17.60 31.53 1.37
N TRP A 343 -17.58 30.20 1.38
CA TRP A 343 -16.37 29.41 1.08
C TRP A 343 -15.88 29.59 -0.36
N ALA A 344 -16.78 29.62 -1.34
CA ALA A 344 -16.42 29.85 -2.74
C ALA A 344 -15.83 31.25 -3.03
N SER A 345 -15.89 32.18 -2.08
CA SER A 345 -15.24 33.49 -2.18
C SER A 345 -13.73 33.46 -1.88
N TYR A 346 -13.24 32.41 -1.23
CA TYR A 346 -11.82 32.22 -0.94
C TYR A 346 -11.05 31.80 -2.20
N PRO A 347 -9.77 32.24 -2.37
CA PRO A 347 -8.97 31.87 -3.54
C PRO A 347 -8.82 30.35 -3.70
N GLY A 348 -9.16 29.82 -4.87
CA GLY A 348 -9.07 28.39 -5.17
C GLY A 348 -10.33 27.58 -4.85
N LEU A 349 -11.15 28.00 -3.89
CA LEU A 349 -12.34 27.23 -3.45
C LEU A 349 -13.60 27.43 -4.31
N LYS A 350 -13.54 28.26 -5.35
CA LYS A 350 -14.65 28.49 -6.29
C LYS A 350 -15.30 27.21 -6.88
N PRO A 351 -14.58 26.11 -7.17
CA PRO A 351 -15.20 24.87 -7.67
C PRO A 351 -16.16 24.20 -6.69
N LEU A 352 -16.09 24.49 -5.38
CA LEU A 352 -17.00 23.93 -4.36
C LEU A 352 -18.47 24.12 -4.75
N VAL A 353 -18.85 25.27 -5.34
CA VAL A 353 -20.24 25.53 -5.77
C VAL A 353 -20.72 24.45 -6.74
N GLN A 354 -19.91 24.10 -7.73
CA GLN A 354 -20.28 23.10 -8.74
C GLN A 354 -20.26 21.68 -8.16
N LEU A 355 -19.30 21.38 -7.29
CA LEU A 355 -19.18 20.09 -6.62
C LEU A 355 -20.40 19.83 -5.72
N VAL A 356 -20.69 20.75 -4.79
CA VAL A 356 -21.81 20.65 -3.85
C VAL A 356 -23.15 20.62 -4.59
N HIS A 357 -23.36 21.46 -5.61
CA HIS A 357 -24.58 21.40 -6.43
C HIS A 357 -24.72 20.07 -7.20
N SER A 358 -23.61 19.49 -7.70
CA SER A 358 -23.63 18.17 -8.34
C SER A 358 -24.02 17.08 -7.34
N LEU A 359 -23.34 17.03 -6.19
CA LEU A 359 -23.59 16.03 -5.14
C LEU A 359 -25.06 16.09 -4.68
N LYS A 360 -25.57 17.27 -4.30
CA LYS A 360 -26.97 17.48 -3.87
C LYS A 360 -28.01 17.18 -4.97
N SER A 361 -27.61 17.12 -6.24
CA SER A 361 -28.50 16.70 -7.33
C SER A 361 -28.68 15.19 -7.45
N ARG A 362 -27.74 14.41 -6.87
CA ARG A 362 -27.72 12.93 -6.90
C ARG A 362 -27.99 12.30 -5.53
N MET A 363 -27.65 12.99 -4.45
CA MET A 363 -27.67 12.52 -3.06
C MET A 363 -28.59 13.45 -2.24
N GLU A 364 -29.47 12.88 -1.41
CA GLU A 364 -30.35 13.66 -0.52
C GLU A 364 -29.54 14.34 0.61
N SER A 365 -28.50 13.66 1.10
CA SER A 365 -27.50 14.18 2.03
C SER A 365 -26.14 13.66 1.56
N PRO A 366 -25.27 14.49 0.97
CA PRO A 366 -23.90 14.10 0.66
C PRO A 366 -23.11 13.76 1.94
N ASP A 367 -22.24 12.76 1.86
CA ASP A 367 -21.27 12.47 2.90
C ASP A 367 -20.03 13.35 2.69
N TYR A 368 -20.01 14.53 3.31
CA TYR A 368 -18.95 15.52 3.11
C TYR A 368 -17.60 15.11 3.71
N GLU A 369 -17.60 14.25 4.73
CA GLU A 369 -16.37 13.64 5.25
C GLU A 369 -15.76 12.73 4.18
N MET A 370 -16.55 11.82 3.61
CA MET A 370 -16.09 10.96 2.51
C MET A 370 -15.66 11.75 1.26
N VAL A 371 -16.30 12.89 0.97
CA VAL A 371 -15.89 13.81 -0.10
C VAL A 371 -14.53 14.45 0.19
N HIS A 372 -14.26 14.80 1.46
CA HIS A 372 -12.95 15.30 1.87
C HIS A 372 -11.88 14.22 1.73
N GLN A 373 -12.12 13.03 2.27
CA GLN A 373 -11.22 11.87 2.15
C GLN A 373 -10.90 11.53 0.68
N ALA A 374 -11.92 11.47 -0.18
CA ALA A 374 -11.73 11.27 -1.62
C ALA A 374 -10.87 12.38 -2.24
N GLY A 375 -11.07 13.63 -1.83
CA GLY A 375 -10.30 14.79 -2.28
C GLY A 375 -8.81 14.73 -1.92
N LEU A 376 -8.47 14.31 -0.70
CA LEU A 376 -7.07 14.13 -0.27
C LEU A 376 -6.28 13.23 -1.23
N THR A 377 -6.95 12.24 -1.84
CA THR A 377 -6.36 11.26 -2.77
C THR A 377 -6.30 11.70 -4.24
N CYS A 378 -6.72 12.94 -4.54
CA CYS A 378 -6.88 13.47 -5.91
C CYS A 378 -5.81 14.51 -6.30
N ASP A 379 -4.65 14.53 -5.65
CA ASP A 379 -3.84 15.74 -5.53
C ASP A 379 -2.69 15.91 -6.55
N TYR A 380 -1.83 14.91 -6.76
CA TYR A 380 -0.64 15.01 -7.62
C TYR A 380 -0.25 13.72 -8.35
N VAL A 381 -0.65 12.58 -7.78
CA VAL A 381 -0.69 11.23 -8.36
C VAL A 381 -2.02 10.65 -7.91
N GLU A 382 -2.84 10.22 -8.86
CA GLU A 382 -4.12 9.57 -8.58
C GLU A 382 -3.88 8.19 -7.92
N LEU A 383 -4.72 7.80 -6.95
CA LEU A 383 -4.65 6.46 -6.36
C LEU A 383 -4.67 5.35 -7.42
N PRO A 384 -3.84 4.30 -7.25
CA PRO A 384 -3.78 3.16 -8.14
C PRO A 384 -5.16 2.55 -8.46
N HIS A 385 -5.36 2.17 -9.72
CA HIS A 385 -6.56 1.44 -10.15
C HIS A 385 -6.19 0.55 -11.33
N HIS A 386 -6.03 -0.75 -11.06
CA HIS A 386 -5.76 -1.79 -12.05
C HIS A 386 -6.33 -3.13 -11.56
N VAL A 387 -7.56 -3.44 -11.98
CA VAL A 387 -8.17 -4.76 -11.72
C VAL A 387 -7.54 -5.79 -12.66
N SER A 388 -6.56 -6.52 -12.15
CA SER A 388 -5.74 -7.47 -12.90
C SER A 388 -6.54 -8.64 -13.46
N THR A 389 -6.14 -9.09 -14.65
CA THR A 389 -6.51 -10.40 -15.20
C THR A 389 -5.87 -11.54 -14.40
N LYS A 390 -6.38 -12.77 -14.60
CA LYS A 390 -5.80 -13.96 -13.95
C LYS A 390 -4.35 -14.19 -14.40
N GLU A 391 -4.08 -13.90 -15.66
CA GLU A 391 -2.77 -14.04 -16.30
C GLU A 391 -1.75 -13.04 -15.71
N GLU A 392 -2.16 -11.81 -15.40
CA GLU A 392 -1.33 -10.82 -14.71
C GLU A 392 -1.03 -11.22 -13.26
N ILE A 393 -2.05 -11.69 -12.52
CA ILE A 393 -1.90 -12.19 -11.15
C ILE A 393 -0.90 -13.35 -11.10
N GLU A 394 -1.01 -14.33 -12.01
CA GLU A 394 -0.04 -15.44 -12.12
C GLU A 394 1.37 -14.94 -12.52
N GLY A 395 1.46 -13.95 -13.41
CA GLY A 395 2.72 -13.33 -13.80
C GLY A 395 3.43 -12.62 -12.65
N LEU A 396 2.69 -11.91 -11.79
CA LEU A 396 3.21 -11.30 -10.56
C LEU A 396 3.61 -12.36 -9.53
N LEU A 397 2.75 -13.36 -9.27
CA LEU A 397 3.08 -14.49 -8.38
C LEU A 397 4.35 -15.22 -8.80
N GLN A 398 4.56 -15.42 -10.11
CA GLN A 398 5.76 -16.04 -10.64
C GLN A 398 7.00 -15.12 -10.51
N SER A 399 6.86 -13.80 -10.62
CA SER A 399 7.93 -12.85 -10.28
C SER A 399 8.30 -12.93 -8.80
N ILE A 400 7.32 -12.82 -7.90
CA ILE A 400 7.53 -12.94 -6.44
C ILE A 400 8.13 -14.32 -6.08
N ARG A 401 7.74 -15.39 -6.79
CA ARG A 401 8.34 -16.73 -6.62
C ARG A 401 9.82 -16.79 -6.96
N VAL A 402 10.27 -16.07 -7.99
CA VAL A 402 11.70 -15.99 -8.33
C VAL A 402 12.43 -15.16 -7.29
N LEU A 403 11.83 -14.05 -6.85
CA LEU A 403 12.39 -13.14 -5.87
C LEU A 403 12.62 -13.82 -4.50
N LEU A 404 11.55 -14.38 -3.91
CA LEU A 404 11.55 -14.99 -2.59
C LEU A 404 12.42 -16.27 -2.49
N LYS A 405 12.73 -16.92 -3.63
CA LYS A 405 13.67 -18.04 -3.71
C LYS A 405 15.14 -17.63 -3.58
N ASP A 406 15.48 -16.43 -4.06
CA ASP A 406 16.84 -15.89 -4.05
C ASP A 406 17.09 -15.02 -2.79
N MET A 407 16.04 -14.74 -2.00
CA MET A 407 16.08 -14.03 -0.72
C MET A 407 16.30 -14.97 0.49
N PRO A 408 16.80 -14.45 1.63
CA PRO A 408 16.76 -15.18 2.91
C PRO A 408 15.32 -15.52 3.36
N LYS A 409 15.17 -16.42 4.33
CA LYS A 409 13.85 -16.75 4.90
C LYS A 409 13.39 -15.67 5.90
N PRO A 410 12.15 -15.14 5.80
CA PRO A 410 11.65 -14.13 6.73
C PRO A 410 11.49 -14.68 8.16
N THR A 411 11.48 -13.76 9.13
CA THR A 411 11.24 -14.09 10.55
C THR A 411 9.76 -14.41 10.81
N LEU A 412 8.89 -13.62 10.18
CA LEU A 412 7.44 -13.77 10.12
C LEU A 412 6.95 -13.18 8.80
N VAL A 413 5.74 -13.57 8.39
CA VAL A 413 5.01 -12.96 7.28
C VAL A 413 3.74 -12.29 7.81
N THR A 414 3.42 -11.13 7.27
CA THR A 414 2.15 -10.42 7.46
C THR A 414 1.47 -10.27 6.10
N ILE A 415 0.13 -10.35 6.09
CA ILE A 415 -0.70 -10.21 4.90
C ILE A 415 -1.92 -9.36 5.26
N ALA A 416 -2.11 -8.23 4.58
CA ALA A 416 -3.36 -7.47 4.60
C ALA A 416 -4.28 -7.97 3.48
N ARG A 417 -5.59 -7.98 3.71
CA ARG A 417 -6.56 -8.42 2.69
C ARG A 417 -7.16 -7.25 1.93
N SER A 418 -7.33 -6.12 2.61
CA SER A 418 -7.81 -4.85 2.06
C SER A 418 -9.05 -5.06 1.19
N SER A 419 -10.02 -5.82 1.71
CA SER A 419 -11.25 -6.19 1.00
C SER A 419 -12.53 -5.65 1.64
N LEU A 420 -12.44 -5.04 2.82
CA LEU A 420 -13.52 -4.25 3.43
C LEU A 420 -13.42 -2.74 3.15
N ASP A 421 -12.25 -2.26 2.73
CA ASP A 421 -11.98 -0.89 2.26
C ASP A 421 -12.04 -0.78 0.72
N ASP A 422 -12.40 -1.87 0.05
CA ASP A 422 -12.53 -2.03 -1.41
C ASP A 422 -11.24 -1.81 -2.24
N TYR A 423 -10.04 -1.75 -1.64
CA TYR A 423 -8.78 -1.60 -2.38
C TYR A 423 -8.39 -2.87 -3.16
N CYS A 424 -8.32 -4.03 -2.52
CA CYS A 424 -8.21 -5.31 -3.20
C CYS A 424 -9.62 -5.78 -3.64
N PRO A 425 -9.86 -6.06 -4.94
CA PRO A 425 -11.17 -6.50 -5.43
C PRO A 425 -11.73 -7.70 -4.66
N SER A 426 -12.89 -7.51 -4.03
CA SER A 426 -13.56 -8.56 -3.22
C SER A 426 -13.92 -9.82 -4.03
N GLU A 427 -14.05 -9.71 -5.35
CA GLU A 427 -14.24 -10.83 -6.27
C GLU A 427 -12.94 -11.60 -6.61
N GLN A 428 -11.78 -11.13 -6.16
CA GLN A 428 -10.45 -11.72 -6.38
C GLN A 428 -9.68 -12.05 -5.10
N VAL A 429 -9.90 -11.31 -4.00
CA VAL A 429 -9.11 -11.39 -2.74
C VAL A 429 -8.85 -12.82 -2.26
N ASP A 430 -9.89 -13.65 -2.12
CA ASP A 430 -9.74 -15.01 -1.60
C ASP A 430 -8.87 -15.90 -2.51
N VAL A 431 -8.97 -15.71 -3.83
CA VAL A 431 -8.18 -16.46 -4.82
C VAL A 431 -6.72 -15.99 -4.82
N ILE A 432 -6.47 -14.69 -4.61
CA ILE A 432 -5.12 -14.14 -4.45
C ILE A 432 -4.52 -14.66 -3.14
N GLN A 433 -5.25 -14.60 -2.03
CA GLN A 433 -4.83 -15.11 -0.71
C GLN A 433 -4.44 -16.60 -0.77
N GLU A 434 -5.28 -17.46 -1.35
CA GLU A 434 -4.99 -18.89 -1.52
C GLU A 434 -3.68 -19.12 -2.32
N LYS A 435 -3.46 -18.32 -3.37
CA LYS A 435 -2.25 -18.41 -4.21
C LYS A 435 -1.01 -17.93 -3.48
N VAL A 436 -1.08 -16.82 -2.74
CA VAL A 436 0.03 -16.30 -1.93
C VAL A 436 0.41 -17.29 -0.82
N LEU A 437 -0.57 -17.84 -0.10
CA LEU A 437 -0.31 -18.87 0.92
C LEU A 437 0.28 -20.16 0.32
N SER A 438 -0.21 -20.60 -0.83
CA SER A 438 0.36 -21.74 -1.58
C SER A 438 1.81 -21.48 -2.02
N LEU A 439 2.09 -20.28 -2.52
CA LEU A 439 3.43 -19.83 -2.92
C LEU A 439 4.41 -19.81 -1.73
N LEU A 440 4.01 -19.19 -0.61
CA LEU A 440 4.78 -19.15 0.62
C LEU A 440 5.06 -20.57 1.15
N GLY A 441 4.07 -21.47 1.11
CA GLY A 441 4.23 -22.87 1.51
C GLY A 441 5.16 -23.66 0.60
N PHE A 442 5.12 -23.40 -0.71
CA PHE A 442 6.04 -23.99 -1.69
C PHE A 442 7.50 -23.57 -1.44
N ILE A 443 7.75 -22.31 -1.07
CA ILE A 443 9.12 -21.79 -0.86
C ILE A 443 9.65 -22.12 0.53
N TYR A 444 8.86 -21.89 1.58
CA TYR A 444 9.32 -21.92 2.98
C TYR A 444 8.94 -23.18 3.77
N GLY A 445 8.16 -24.08 3.17
CA GLY A 445 7.71 -25.34 3.75
C GLY A 445 6.48 -25.18 4.64
N THR A 446 6.51 -25.80 5.83
CA THR A 446 5.39 -25.70 6.78
C THR A 446 5.23 -24.27 7.29
N LEU A 447 4.03 -23.72 7.07
CA LEU A 447 3.56 -22.44 7.59
C LEU A 447 2.72 -22.66 8.86
N ASP A 448 2.70 -21.65 9.73
CA ASP A 448 1.79 -21.52 10.87
C ASP A 448 0.87 -20.32 10.56
N VAL A 449 -0.26 -20.59 9.91
CA VAL A 449 -1.16 -19.57 9.33
C VAL A 449 -2.27 -19.21 10.31
N HIS A 450 -2.43 -17.92 10.58
CA HIS A 450 -3.45 -17.35 11.45
C HIS A 450 -4.32 -16.39 10.62
N LEU A 451 -5.63 -16.63 10.59
CA LEU A 451 -6.60 -15.81 9.85
C LEU A 451 -7.36 -14.94 10.85
N ASP A 452 -6.81 -13.79 11.20
CA ASP A 452 -7.29 -12.99 12.34
C ASP A 452 -8.68 -12.40 12.06
N TYR A 453 -8.89 -11.91 10.84
CA TYR A 453 -10.18 -11.42 10.30
C TYR A 453 -11.35 -12.41 10.48
N SER A 454 -11.08 -13.72 10.47
CA SER A 454 -12.11 -14.75 10.66
C SER A 454 -12.62 -14.83 12.10
N SER A 455 -11.83 -14.37 13.08
CA SER A 455 -12.16 -14.43 14.52
C SER A 455 -13.40 -13.61 14.88
N ASN A 456 -13.58 -12.47 14.21
CA ASN A 456 -14.68 -11.54 14.49
C ASN A 456 -16.03 -12.02 13.95
N SER A 457 -16.04 -12.96 12.99
CA SER A 457 -17.28 -13.54 12.43
C SER A 457 -18.08 -14.42 13.41
N SER A 458 -17.49 -14.80 14.55
CA SER A 458 -18.11 -15.70 15.54
C SER A 458 -18.91 -14.99 16.65
N SER A 459 -19.09 -13.67 16.55
CA SER A 459 -19.62 -12.82 17.63
C SER A 459 -20.81 -11.92 17.24
N LEU A 460 -21.49 -12.21 16.12
CA LEU A 460 -22.70 -11.52 15.64
C LEU A 460 -23.95 -12.39 15.77
#